data_AF-A0A965QRG5-F1
#
_entry.id   AF-A0A965QRG5-F1
#
_cell.length_a   1.000
_cell.length_b   1.000
_cell.length_c   1.000
_cell.angle_alpha   90.00
_cell.angle_beta   90.00
_cell.angle_gamma   90.00
#
_symmetry.space_group_name_H-M   'P 1'
#
loop_
_entity.id
_entity.type
_entity.pdbx_description
1 polymer ?
#
loop_
_entity_poly.entity_id
_entity_poly.type
_entity_poly.pdbx_seq_one_letter_code
_entity_poly.pdbx_strand_id
1 'polypeptide(L)'
;MHGLGDFIGKSDVFLASVDPLELNLLVAREIPACRDLVIAEYQRTADAWATDLAARLATFEDQFHASPGAWKDDIRFFRLGVLCWYVAEVLGIRYREDQRDLQSVSYTDPADLFVHGVMDTRQGTCGNMAALHVALAWRLGWPLH
;
A
#
# COMPACT_ATOMS: atom_id res chain seq x y z
N MET A 1 -20.27 -7.08 -0.64
CA MET A 1 -18.88 -7.56 -0.81
C MET A 1 -18.77 -7.98 -2.27
N HIS A 2 -17.90 -7.34 -3.04
CA HIS A 2 -17.77 -7.62 -4.47
C HIS A 2 -17.05 -8.94 -4.71
N GLY A 3 -17.37 -9.62 -5.81
CA GLY A 3 -16.56 -10.72 -6.35
C GLY A 3 -15.65 -10.22 -7.47
N LEU A 4 -14.56 -10.95 -7.79
CA LEU A 4 -13.64 -10.52 -8.86
C LEU A 4 -14.36 -10.38 -10.23
N GLY A 5 -15.37 -11.21 -10.48
CA GLY A 5 -16.19 -11.15 -11.69
C GLY A 5 -16.94 -9.83 -11.88
N ASP A 6 -17.16 -9.06 -10.82
CA ASP A 6 -17.84 -7.76 -10.89
C ASP A 6 -16.98 -6.68 -11.59
N PHE A 7 -15.68 -6.92 -11.74
CA PHE A 7 -14.70 -5.97 -12.30
C PHE A 7 -14.26 -6.29 -13.74
N ILE A 8 -14.52 -7.52 -14.23
CA ILE A 8 -14.10 -7.93 -15.57
C ILE A 8 -14.88 -7.14 -16.64
N GLY A 9 -14.15 -6.54 -17.58
CA GLY A 9 -14.73 -5.78 -18.69
C GLY A 9 -15.30 -4.41 -18.29
N LYS A 10 -15.00 -3.92 -17.08
CA LYS A 10 -15.33 -2.54 -16.67
C LYS A 10 -14.36 -1.55 -17.30
N SER A 11 -14.79 -0.29 -17.40
CA SER A 11 -13.95 0.79 -17.94
C SER A 11 -12.85 1.20 -16.97
N ASP A 12 -11.75 1.74 -17.50
CA ASP A 12 -10.64 2.27 -16.70
C ASP A 12 -11.10 3.33 -15.69
N VAL A 13 -12.07 4.17 -16.07
CA VAL A 13 -12.67 5.18 -15.19
C VAL A 13 -13.36 4.53 -13.98
N PHE A 14 -14.08 3.44 -14.19
CA PHE A 14 -14.70 2.70 -13.08
C PHE A 14 -13.63 2.05 -12.21
N LEU A 15 -12.65 1.38 -12.82
CA LEU A 15 -11.58 0.70 -12.09
C LEU A 15 -10.73 1.67 -11.25
N ALA A 16 -10.49 2.88 -11.74
CA ALA A 16 -9.79 3.93 -11.00
C ALA A 16 -10.51 4.40 -9.72
N SER A 17 -11.82 4.12 -9.59
CA SER A 17 -12.60 4.44 -8.40
C SER A 17 -12.64 3.31 -7.36
N VAL A 18 -12.11 2.13 -7.69
CA VAL A 18 -12.09 0.95 -6.82
C VAL A 18 -10.90 1.04 -5.87
N ASP A 19 -11.11 0.64 -4.61
CA ASP A 19 -10.03 0.54 -3.61
C ASP A 19 -8.95 -0.44 -4.11
N PRO A 20 -7.71 0.02 -4.34
CA PRO A 20 -6.64 -0.85 -4.83
C PRO A 20 -6.29 -1.96 -3.82
N LEU A 21 -6.53 -1.76 -2.52
CA LEU A 21 -6.38 -2.82 -1.52
C LEU A 21 -7.41 -3.93 -1.74
N GLU A 22 -8.69 -3.56 -1.93
CA GLU A 22 -9.77 -4.53 -2.19
C GLU A 22 -9.48 -5.33 -3.46
N LEU A 23 -9.12 -4.66 -4.55
CA LEU A 23 -8.82 -5.33 -5.81
C LEU A 23 -7.62 -6.27 -5.69
N ASN A 24 -6.54 -5.84 -5.02
CA ASN A 24 -5.36 -6.68 -4.78
C ASN A 24 -5.71 -7.96 -4.00
N LEU A 25 -6.53 -7.84 -2.95
CA LEU A 25 -6.95 -8.97 -2.10
C LEU A 25 -7.97 -9.87 -2.78
N LEU A 26 -8.87 -9.32 -3.61
CA LEU A 26 -9.81 -10.11 -4.41
C LEU A 26 -9.06 -11.02 -5.40
N VAL A 27 -8.03 -10.51 -6.06
CA VAL A 27 -7.19 -11.32 -6.94
C VAL A 27 -6.44 -12.39 -6.14
N ALA A 28 -5.89 -12.04 -4.96
CA ALA A 28 -5.22 -13.00 -4.10
C ALA A 28 -6.14 -14.16 -3.69
N ARG A 29 -7.42 -13.88 -3.36
CA ARG A 29 -8.40 -14.90 -2.94
C ARG A 29 -8.74 -15.96 -4.00
N GLU A 30 -8.47 -15.70 -5.27
CA GLU A 30 -8.62 -16.70 -6.32
C GLU A 30 -7.53 -17.79 -6.25
N ILE A 31 -6.44 -17.54 -5.52
CA ILE A 31 -5.38 -18.52 -5.28
C ILE A 31 -5.81 -19.44 -4.12
N PRO A 32 -5.75 -20.78 -4.28
CA PRO A 32 -6.22 -21.71 -3.25
C PRO A 32 -5.64 -21.48 -1.84
N ALA A 33 -4.35 -21.12 -1.74
CA ALA A 33 -3.68 -20.85 -0.47
C ALA A 33 -4.16 -19.57 0.24
N CYS A 34 -4.85 -18.67 -0.46
CA CYS A 34 -5.29 -17.36 0.03
C CYS A 34 -6.83 -17.21 0.04
N ARG A 35 -7.58 -18.30 -0.20
CA ARG A 35 -9.03 -18.25 -0.37
C ARG A 35 -9.78 -17.68 0.84
N ASP A 36 -9.22 -17.92 2.01
CA ASP A 36 -9.82 -17.59 3.31
C ASP A 36 -9.45 -16.17 3.80
N LEU A 37 -8.77 -15.35 2.98
CA LEU A 37 -8.48 -13.96 3.33
C LEU A 37 -9.76 -13.18 3.63
N VAL A 38 -9.81 -12.56 4.82
CA VAL A 38 -10.91 -11.72 5.25
C VAL A 38 -10.62 -10.27 4.86
N ILE A 39 -11.04 -9.85 3.66
CA ILE A 39 -10.74 -8.52 3.09
C ILE A 39 -11.02 -7.37 4.07
N ALA A 40 -12.14 -7.46 4.81
CA ALA A 40 -12.55 -6.42 5.74
C ALA A 40 -11.54 -6.21 6.91
N GLU A 41 -10.76 -7.23 7.29
CA GLU A 41 -9.72 -7.11 8.31
C GLU A 41 -8.53 -6.30 7.82
N TYR A 42 -8.09 -6.56 6.59
CA TYR A 42 -7.03 -5.79 5.95
C TYR A 42 -7.46 -4.35 5.70
N GLN A 43 -8.70 -4.12 5.26
CA GLN A 43 -9.25 -2.78 5.12
C GLN A 43 -9.22 -2.02 6.45
N ARG A 44 -9.76 -2.60 7.54
CA ARG A 44 -9.71 -1.97 8.86
C ARG A 44 -8.29 -1.64 9.31
N THR A 45 -7.35 -2.54 9.03
CA THR A 45 -5.93 -2.33 9.38
C THR A 45 -5.33 -1.17 8.58
N ALA A 46 -5.56 -1.13 7.27
CA ALA A 46 -5.09 -0.06 6.42
C ALA A 46 -5.75 1.29 6.76
N ASP A 47 -7.02 1.31 7.11
CA ASP A 47 -7.75 2.51 7.54
C ASP A 47 -7.20 3.04 8.87
N ALA A 48 -6.89 2.15 9.81
CA ALA A 48 -6.23 2.53 11.06
C ALA A 48 -4.84 3.12 10.83
N TRP A 49 -4.04 2.52 9.93
CA TRP A 49 -2.72 3.06 9.56
C TRP A 49 -2.81 4.40 8.83
N ALA A 50 -3.76 4.56 7.91
CA ALA A 50 -3.98 5.83 7.23
C ALA A 50 -4.44 6.92 8.20
N THR A 51 -5.28 6.58 9.19
CA THR A 51 -5.72 7.51 10.24
C THR A 51 -4.54 7.99 11.10
N ASP A 52 -3.66 7.08 11.55
CA ASP A 52 -2.47 7.46 12.32
C ASP A 52 -1.49 8.29 11.47
N LEU A 53 -1.26 7.92 10.22
CA LEU A 53 -0.44 8.68 9.29
C LEU A 53 -1.01 10.09 9.05
N ALA A 54 -2.32 10.24 8.83
CA ALA A 54 -2.95 11.54 8.64
C ALA A 54 -2.75 12.48 9.85
N ALA A 55 -2.87 11.94 11.07
CA ALA A 55 -2.67 12.70 12.29
C ALA A 55 -1.21 13.21 12.42
N ARG A 56 -0.23 12.37 12.07
CA ARG A 56 1.20 12.75 12.08
C ARG A 56 1.54 13.74 10.97
N LEU A 57 0.96 13.53 9.80
CA LEU A 57 1.23 14.35 8.63
C LEU A 57 0.82 15.81 8.85
N ALA A 58 -0.28 16.07 9.56
CA ALA A 58 -0.67 17.43 9.93
C ALA A 58 0.47 18.18 10.65
N THR A 59 1.17 17.53 11.59
CA THR A 59 2.32 18.12 12.28
C THR A 59 3.55 18.27 11.38
N PHE A 60 3.76 17.35 10.45
CA PHE A 60 4.89 17.41 9.52
C PHE A 60 4.71 18.46 8.43
N GLU A 61 3.48 18.69 7.96
CA GLU A 61 3.19 19.71 6.96
C GLU A 61 3.44 21.14 7.46
N ASP A 62 3.25 21.40 8.76
CA ASP A 62 3.66 22.66 9.37
C ASP A 62 5.17 22.91 9.20
N GLN A 63 5.98 21.85 9.32
CA GLN A 63 7.43 21.93 9.11
C GLN A 63 7.79 22.13 7.64
N PHE A 64 7.06 21.47 6.72
CA PHE A 64 7.20 21.71 5.29
C PHE A 64 6.92 23.19 4.96
N HIS A 65 5.83 23.75 5.48
CA HIS A 65 5.47 25.14 5.21
C HIS A 65 6.47 26.15 5.79
N ALA A 66 7.16 25.80 6.88
CA ALA A 66 8.24 26.63 7.43
C ALA A 66 9.53 26.61 6.58
N SER A 67 9.79 25.54 5.82
CA SER A 67 10.99 25.41 4.97
C SER A 67 10.77 24.53 3.73
N PRO A 68 9.96 25.00 2.76
CA PRO A 68 9.57 24.17 1.60
C PRO A 68 10.76 23.86 0.67
N GLY A 69 11.77 24.73 0.63
CA GLY A 69 12.97 24.54 -0.19
C GLY A 69 13.80 23.30 0.17
N ALA A 70 13.69 22.79 1.41
CA ALA A 70 14.30 21.52 1.81
C ALA A 70 13.69 20.30 1.07
N TRP A 71 12.51 20.47 0.50
CA TRP A 71 11.70 19.44 -0.16
C TRP A 71 11.40 19.78 -1.61
N LYS A 72 12.31 20.52 -2.27
CA LYS A 72 12.16 20.95 -3.67
C LYS A 72 10.86 21.73 -3.93
N ASP A 73 10.34 22.37 -2.89
CA ASP A 73 9.06 23.09 -2.90
C ASP A 73 7.86 22.22 -3.34
N ASP A 74 7.96 20.89 -3.19
CA ASP A 74 6.94 19.93 -3.61
C ASP A 74 6.36 19.15 -2.41
N ILE A 75 5.15 19.56 -2.00
CA ILE A 75 4.42 18.92 -0.90
C ILE A 75 4.06 17.45 -1.21
N ARG A 76 3.94 17.07 -2.47
CA ARG A 76 3.63 15.67 -2.87
C ARG A 76 4.86 14.80 -2.66
N PHE A 77 6.02 15.31 -3.05
CA PHE A 77 7.30 14.65 -2.77
C PHE A 77 7.54 14.51 -1.26
N PHE A 78 7.24 15.55 -0.48
CA PHE A 78 7.27 15.51 0.98
C PHE A 78 6.35 14.43 1.56
N ARG A 79 5.07 14.45 1.19
CA ARG A 79 4.04 13.47 1.62
C ARG A 79 4.44 12.04 1.32
N LEU A 80 4.98 11.78 0.13
CA LEU A 80 5.51 10.47 -0.23
C LEU A 80 6.69 10.06 0.66
N GLY A 81 7.62 10.98 0.94
CA GLY A 81 8.72 10.74 1.87
C GLY A 81 8.24 10.38 3.29
N VAL A 82 7.24 11.10 3.81
CA VAL A 82 6.62 10.81 5.10
C VAL A 82 5.91 9.46 5.10
N LEU A 83 5.19 9.11 4.03
CA LEU A 83 4.56 7.79 3.88
C LEU A 83 5.61 6.67 3.90
N CYS A 84 6.70 6.79 3.13
CA CYS A 84 7.78 5.80 3.12
C CYS A 84 8.43 5.66 4.51
N TRP A 85 8.70 6.78 5.18
CA TRP A 85 9.20 6.79 6.55
C TRP A 85 8.22 6.12 7.52
N TYR A 86 6.92 6.41 7.40
CA TYR A 86 5.89 5.85 8.27
C TYR A 86 5.82 4.33 8.14
N VAL A 87 5.81 3.81 6.91
CA VAL A 87 5.84 2.37 6.65
C VAL A 87 7.09 1.73 7.25
N ALA A 88 8.26 2.34 7.07
CA ALA A 88 9.52 1.80 7.56
C ALA A 88 9.64 1.86 9.09
N GLU A 89 9.46 3.05 9.68
CA GLU A 89 9.83 3.33 11.07
C GLU A 89 8.67 3.19 12.05
N VAL A 90 7.43 3.49 11.63
CA VAL A 90 6.26 3.38 12.51
C VAL A 90 5.63 2.00 12.40
N LEU A 91 5.42 1.50 11.18
CA LEU A 91 4.88 0.15 10.97
C LEU A 91 5.95 -0.93 11.10
N GLY A 92 7.23 -0.57 11.14
CA GLY A 92 8.33 -1.53 11.24
C GLY A 92 8.44 -2.46 10.02
N ILE A 93 7.90 -2.04 8.87
CA ILE A 93 7.91 -2.87 7.66
C ILE A 93 9.28 -2.76 7.01
N ARG A 94 9.92 -3.90 6.79
CA ARG A 94 11.28 -3.98 6.22
C ARG A 94 11.26 -4.72 4.89
N TYR A 95 12.24 -4.41 4.06
CA TYR A 95 12.45 -5.13 2.81
C TYR A 95 13.04 -6.50 3.10
N ARG A 96 12.56 -7.52 2.38
CA ARG A 96 13.14 -8.86 2.36
C ARG A 96 14.50 -8.82 1.67
N GLU A 97 15.56 -8.68 2.48
CA GLU A 97 16.93 -8.58 1.97
C GLU A 97 17.36 -9.81 1.15
N ASP A 98 16.80 -10.99 1.46
CA ASP A 98 17.02 -12.23 0.69
C ASP A 98 16.45 -12.19 -0.73
N GLN A 99 15.59 -11.22 -1.03
CA GLN A 99 15.00 -11.01 -2.35
C GLN A 99 15.56 -9.79 -3.09
N ARG A 100 16.59 -9.12 -2.55
CA ARG A 100 17.15 -7.90 -3.13
C ARG A 100 17.95 -8.13 -4.42
N ASP A 101 18.72 -9.22 -4.45
CA ASP A 101 19.68 -9.52 -5.52
C ASP A 101 19.28 -10.74 -6.36
N LEU A 102 18.00 -11.14 -6.30
CA LEU A 102 17.50 -12.25 -7.10
C LEU A 102 17.57 -11.89 -8.59
N GLN A 103 18.38 -12.65 -9.35
CA GLN A 103 18.46 -12.56 -10.81
C GLN A 103 17.11 -12.86 -11.50
N SER A 104 16.23 -13.58 -10.80
CA SER A 104 14.84 -13.81 -11.18
C SER A 104 13.96 -13.91 -9.94
N VAL A 105 12.87 -13.16 -9.91
CA VAL A 105 11.87 -13.28 -8.85
C VAL A 105 11.10 -14.59 -9.07
N SER A 106 11.25 -15.55 -8.18
CA SER A 106 10.46 -16.77 -8.18
C SER A 106 9.19 -16.51 -7.38
N TYR A 107 8.10 -16.19 -8.08
CA TYR A 107 6.78 -15.95 -7.48
C TYR A 107 6.11 -17.26 -7.02
N THR A 108 6.77 -18.01 -6.15
CA THR A 108 6.24 -19.28 -5.63
C THR A 108 5.32 -19.10 -4.44
N ASP A 109 5.48 -18.00 -3.70
CA ASP A 109 4.62 -17.63 -2.57
C ASP A 109 3.77 -16.39 -2.93
N PRO A 110 2.43 -16.50 -2.97
CA PRO A 110 1.54 -15.36 -3.16
C PRO A 110 1.74 -14.22 -2.14
N ALA A 111 2.23 -14.51 -0.93
CA ALA A 111 2.50 -13.48 0.08
C ALA A 111 3.60 -12.50 -0.37
N ASP A 112 4.52 -12.93 -1.25
CA ASP A 112 5.57 -12.06 -1.81
C ASP A 112 5.04 -11.10 -2.88
N LEU A 113 3.85 -11.37 -3.42
CA LEU A 113 3.20 -10.62 -4.49
C LEU A 113 2.11 -9.68 -4.01
N PHE A 114 1.25 -10.17 -3.12
CA PHE A 114 0.03 -9.48 -2.72
C PHE A 114 0.21 -8.76 -1.40
N VAL A 115 -0.55 -7.69 -1.22
CA VAL A 115 -0.45 -6.75 -0.09
C VAL A 115 -0.66 -7.44 1.28
N HIS A 116 -1.45 -8.52 1.33
CA HIS A 116 -1.67 -9.27 2.57
C HIS A 116 -0.35 -9.74 3.20
N GLY A 117 0.59 -10.24 2.38
CA GLY A 117 1.84 -10.80 2.89
C GLY A 117 2.69 -9.77 3.64
N VAL A 118 2.83 -8.55 3.10
CA VAL A 118 3.56 -7.49 3.80
C VAL A 118 2.81 -6.97 5.03
N MET A 119 1.48 -6.95 5.01
CA MET A 119 0.67 -6.55 6.15
C MET A 119 0.77 -7.53 7.32
N ASP A 120 0.81 -8.83 7.01
CA ASP A 120 0.86 -9.91 8.01
C ASP A 120 2.27 -10.10 8.58
N THR A 121 3.28 -10.09 7.72
CA THR A 121 4.66 -10.45 8.12
C THR A 121 5.51 -9.25 8.51
N ARG A 122 5.10 -8.04 8.13
CA ARG A 122 5.93 -6.81 8.14
C ARG A 122 7.22 -6.95 7.33
N GLN A 123 7.26 -7.90 6.41
CA GLN A 123 8.38 -8.12 5.48
C GLN A 123 7.85 -8.01 4.05
N GLY A 124 8.45 -7.12 3.28
CA GLY A 124 7.95 -6.74 1.97
C GLY A 124 8.97 -6.91 0.85
N THR A 125 8.46 -7.03 -0.36
CA THR A 125 9.20 -6.99 -1.62
C THR A 125 8.88 -5.68 -2.34
N CYS A 126 9.57 -5.40 -3.44
CA CYS A 126 9.25 -4.22 -4.24
C CYS A 126 7.81 -4.26 -4.77
N GLY A 127 7.26 -5.46 -5.02
CA GLY A 127 5.89 -5.65 -5.50
C GLY A 127 4.83 -5.33 -4.44
N ASN A 128 4.88 -6.00 -3.29
CA ASN A 128 3.82 -5.85 -2.29
C ASN A 128 3.97 -4.57 -1.45
N MET A 129 5.18 -4.02 -1.27
CA MET A 129 5.37 -2.72 -0.59
C MET A 129 4.84 -1.56 -1.44
N ALA A 130 5.08 -1.57 -2.76
CA ALA A 130 4.51 -0.57 -3.64
C ALA A 130 2.97 -0.60 -3.58
N ALA A 131 2.38 -1.79 -3.60
CA ALA A 131 0.93 -1.96 -3.43
C ALA A 131 0.43 -1.41 -2.08
N LEU A 132 1.16 -1.63 -0.98
CA LEU A 132 0.81 -1.05 0.32
C LEU A 132 0.87 0.48 0.32
N HIS A 133 1.92 1.08 -0.26
CA HIS A 133 2.02 2.54 -0.36
C HIS A 133 0.83 3.13 -1.14
N VAL A 134 0.46 2.52 -2.27
CA VAL A 134 -0.70 2.94 -3.05
C VAL A 134 -2.00 2.80 -2.25
N ALA A 135 -2.19 1.68 -1.52
CA ALA A 135 -3.36 1.45 -0.69
C ALA A 135 -3.53 2.49 0.42
N LEU A 136 -2.43 2.90 1.07
CA LEU A 136 -2.44 3.93 2.12
C LEU A 136 -2.66 5.33 1.52
N ALA A 137 -1.99 5.66 0.43
CA ALA A 137 -2.16 6.94 -0.25
C ALA A 137 -3.60 7.13 -0.78
N TRP A 138 -4.20 6.07 -1.32
CA TRP A 138 -5.60 6.07 -1.76
C TRP A 138 -6.55 6.43 -0.61
N ARG A 139 -6.33 5.86 0.58
CA ARG A 139 -7.11 6.17 1.80
C ARG A 139 -6.93 7.60 2.29
N LEU A 140 -5.78 8.21 2.01
CA LEU A 140 -5.50 9.62 2.29
C LEU A 140 -6.05 10.57 1.19
N GLY A 141 -6.71 10.04 0.16
CA GLY A 141 -7.25 10.81 -0.96
C GLY A 141 -6.18 11.34 -1.90
N TRP A 142 -5.00 10.71 -1.95
CA TRP A 142 -3.91 11.14 -2.83
C TRP A 142 -4.03 10.47 -4.19
N PRO A 143 -3.89 11.22 -5.30
CA PRO A 143 -3.83 10.63 -6.63
C PRO A 143 -2.45 9.99 -6.81
N LEU A 144 -2.36 8.69 -6.57
CA LEU A 144 -1.23 7.86 -7.01
C LEU A 144 -1.76 6.88 -8.05
N HIS A 145 -1.07 6.83 -9.19
CA HIS A 145 -1.36 5.95 -10.32
C HIS A 145 -0.08 5.20 -10.67
#